data_AF-A0AAU7G4R6-F1
#
_entry.id   AF-A0AAU7G4R6-F1
#
_cell.length_a   1.000
_cell.length_b   1.000
_cell.length_c   1.000
_cell.angle_alpha   90.00
_cell.angle_beta   90.00
_cell.angle_gamma   90.00
#
_symmetry.space_group_name_H-M   'P 1'
#
loop_
_entity.id
_entity.type
_entity.pdbx_description
1 polymer ?
#
loop_
_entity_poly.entity_id
_entity_poly.type
_entity_poly.pdbx_seq_one_letter_code
_entity_poly.pdbx_strand_id
1 'polypeptide(L)'
;MEIIDNRTKKEEWRLGDVLVSGSAQLTGLIVKDNNGKYCLIDITPDESGNYSTMEGCYYGDSCENLAELYCKMGPNWHKVNAKLVIE
;
A
#
# COMPACT_ATOMS: atom_id res chain seq x y z
N MET A 1 13.93 8.83 29.54
CA MET A 1 13.14 7.99 28.62
C MET A 1 12.83 8.86 27.43
N GLU A 2 13.49 8.65 26.30
CA GLU A 2 13.20 9.41 25.07
C GLU A 2 11.91 8.86 24.46
N ILE A 3 10.90 9.72 24.34
CA ILE A 3 9.72 9.43 23.53
C ILE A 3 10.15 9.73 22.09
N ILE A 4 10.58 8.70 21.37
CA ILE A 4 10.89 8.81 19.95
C ILE A 4 9.56 8.86 19.20
N ASP A 5 9.14 10.07 18.80
CA ASP A 5 7.97 10.27 17.95
C ASP A 5 8.32 9.88 16.50
N ASN A 6 8.12 8.60 16.17
CA ASN A 6 8.35 8.06 14.83
C ASN A 6 7.42 8.64 13.75
N ARG A 7 6.46 9.52 14.08
CA ARG A 7 5.62 10.20 13.07
C ARG A 7 6.42 11.12 12.13
N THR A 8 7.65 11.48 12.48
CA THR A 8 8.53 12.34 11.67
C THR A 8 9.40 11.59 10.66
N LYS A 9 9.53 10.26 10.76
CA LYS A 9 10.14 9.47 9.68
C LYS A 9 9.03 9.05 8.72
N LYS A 10 8.80 9.84 7.67
CA LYS A 10 7.98 9.41 6.53
C LYS A 10 8.48 8.04 6.08
N GLU A 11 7.60 7.05 6.13
CA GLU A 11 7.92 5.74 5.59
C GLU A 11 8.16 5.89 4.09
N GLU A 12 9.34 5.51 3.62
CA GLU A 12 9.62 5.46 2.19
C GLU A 12 8.98 4.21 1.58
N TRP A 13 7.87 4.41 0.87
CA TRP A 13 7.18 3.36 0.13
C TRP A 13 7.86 3.09 -1.21
N ARG A 14 7.82 1.83 -1.64
CA ARG A 14 8.41 1.32 -2.87
C ARG A 14 7.48 0.31 -3.52
N LEU A 15 7.64 0.12 -4.83
CA LEU A 15 6.95 -0.97 -5.54
C LEU A 15 7.29 -2.31 -4.89
N GLY A 16 6.27 -3.14 -4.67
CA GLY A 16 6.39 -4.44 -4.01
C GLY A 16 6.36 -4.38 -2.47
N ASP A 17 6.31 -3.19 -1.85
CA ASP A 17 6.12 -3.10 -0.40
C ASP A 17 4.71 -3.57 0.00
N VAL A 18 4.63 -4.30 1.11
CA VAL A 18 3.37 -4.69 1.74
C VAL A 18 3.00 -3.67 2.80
N LEU A 19 1.74 -3.24 2.77
CA LEU A 19 1.15 -2.33 3.74
C LEU A 19 0.03 -3.03 4.52
N VAL A 20 -0.16 -2.64 5.77
CA VAL A 20 -1.31 -3.03 6.59
C VAL A 20 -2.11 -1.80 6.98
N SER A 21 -3.42 -1.91 7.00
CA SER A 21 -4.29 -0.84 7.49
C SER A 21 -4.20 -0.77 9.02
N GLY A 22 -4.06 0.45 9.56
CA GLY A 22 -4.07 0.69 11.00
C GLY A 22 -5.47 0.60 11.62
N SER A 23 -6.52 0.68 10.81
CA SER A 23 -7.93 0.70 11.25
C SER A 23 -8.69 -0.60 10.97
N ALA A 24 -8.18 -1.44 10.08
CA ALA A 24 -8.80 -2.71 9.68
C ALA A 24 -7.73 -3.78 9.47
N GLN A 25 -8.05 -5.06 9.60
CA GLN A 25 -7.10 -6.17 9.34
C GLN A 25 -6.88 -6.39 7.83
N LEU A 26 -6.76 -5.31 7.08
CA LEU A 26 -6.57 -5.32 5.63
C LEU A 26 -5.09 -5.25 5.30
N THR A 27 -4.69 -6.02 4.29
CA THR A 27 -3.32 -6.08 3.81
C THR A 27 -3.29 -5.72 2.33
N GLY A 28 -2.41 -4.80 1.96
CA GLY A 28 -2.26 -4.34 0.59
C GLY A 28 -0.84 -4.50 0.06
N LEU A 29 -0.71 -4.65 -1.25
CA LEU A 29 0.59 -4.67 -1.94
C LEU A 29 0.68 -3.50 -2.92
N ILE A 30 1.77 -2.73 -2.83
CA ILE A 30 2.02 -1.65 -3.79
C ILE A 30 2.46 -2.27 -5.12
N VAL A 31 1.67 -2.11 -6.16
CA VAL A 31 1.96 -2.58 -7.52
C VAL A 31 1.66 -1.47 -8.54
N LYS A 32 1.77 -1.81 -9.83
CA LYS A 32 1.23 -0.99 -10.90
C LYS A 32 -0.04 -1.62 -11.48
N ASP A 33 -1.02 -0.80 -11.78
CA ASP A 33 -2.23 -1.21 -12.49
C ASP A 33 -1.96 -1.47 -13.98
N ASN A 34 -3.01 -1.85 -14.73
CA ASN A 34 -2.90 -2.12 -16.17
C ASN A 34 -2.56 -0.88 -17.02
N ASN A 35 -2.68 0.33 -16.45
CA ASN A 35 -2.31 1.58 -17.08
C ASN A 35 -0.90 2.04 -16.66
N GLY A 36 -0.19 1.25 -15.85
CA GLY A 36 1.15 1.55 -15.35
C GLY A 36 1.21 2.51 -14.17
N LYS A 37 0.05 2.85 -13.56
CA LYS A 37 -0.07 3.74 -12.39
C LYS A 37 0.07 2.96 -11.10
N TYR A 38 0.60 3.60 -10.05
CA TYR A 38 0.77 2.95 -8.74
C TYR A 38 -0.56 2.76 -8.04
N CYS A 39 -0.82 1.55 -7.54
CA CYS A 39 -2.02 1.23 -6.77
C CYS A 39 -1.69 0.29 -5.60
N LEU A 40 -2.62 0.17 -4.65
CA LEU A 40 -2.52 -0.73 -3.51
C LEU A 40 -3.53 -1.86 -3.68
N ILE A 41 -3.11 -2.99 -4.22
CA ILE A 41 -4.01 -4.13 -4.43
C ILE A 41 -4.34 -4.81 -3.11
N ASP A 42 -5.56 -5.30 -2.97
CA ASP A 42 -5.96 -6.11 -1.82
C ASP A 42 -5.31 -7.50 -1.91
N ILE A 43 -4.59 -7.88 -0.86
CA ILE A 43 -3.99 -9.21 -0.71
C ILE A 43 -4.45 -9.91 0.58
N THR A 44 -5.44 -9.35 1.27
CA THR A 44 -6.07 -9.95 2.45
C THR A 44 -6.67 -11.31 2.04
N PRO A 45 -6.45 -12.40 2.76
CA PRO A 45 -7.16 -13.65 2.47
C PRO A 45 -8.66 -13.50 2.77
N ASP A 46 -9.52 -14.16 1.99
CA ASP A 46 -10.98 -14.32 2.19
C ASP A 46 -11.97 -13.26 1.64
N GLU A 47 -11.57 -12.29 0.80
CA GLU A 47 -12.53 -11.39 0.12
C GLU A 47 -12.59 -11.59 -1.42
N SER A 48 -13.80 -11.43 -1.98
CA SER A 48 -14.02 -11.46 -3.43
C SER A 48 -13.51 -10.16 -4.06
N GLY A 49 -12.61 -10.26 -5.04
CA GLY A 49 -12.00 -9.09 -5.71
C GLY A 49 -10.51 -8.90 -5.41
N ASN A 50 -9.97 -9.70 -4.51
CA ASN A 50 -8.56 -9.64 -4.10
C ASN A 50 -7.64 -10.09 -5.24
N TYR A 51 -6.37 -9.66 -5.16
CA TYR A 51 -5.32 -9.99 -6.14
C TYR A 51 -5.60 -9.49 -7.57
N SER A 52 -6.30 -8.36 -7.72
CA SER A 52 -6.62 -7.78 -9.02
C SER A 52 -6.05 -6.36 -9.16
N THR A 53 -5.51 -6.08 -10.34
CA THR A 53 -5.06 -4.75 -10.78
C THR A 53 -6.10 -4.01 -11.63
N MET A 54 -7.30 -4.57 -11.79
CA MET A 54 -8.39 -3.92 -12.51
C MET A 54 -8.88 -2.69 -11.74
N GLU A 55 -9.21 -1.63 -12.46
CA GLU A 55 -9.79 -0.43 -11.87
C GLU A 55 -11.04 -0.78 -11.04
N GLY A 56 -11.10 -0.28 -9.81
CA GLY A 56 -12.15 -0.60 -8.84
C GLY A 56 -11.92 -1.89 -8.04
N CYS A 57 -10.83 -2.62 -8.28
CA CYS A 57 -10.47 -3.83 -7.51
C CYS A 57 -9.23 -3.65 -6.61
N TYR A 58 -8.76 -2.41 -6.43
CA TYR A 58 -7.68 -2.06 -5.50
C TYR A 58 -8.13 -0.95 -4.56
N TYR A 59 -7.40 -0.74 -3.46
CA TYR A 59 -7.75 0.28 -2.49
C TYR A 59 -7.49 1.69 -3.02
N GLY A 60 -8.55 2.50 -3.01
CA GLY A 60 -8.51 3.89 -3.49
C GLY A 60 -8.30 3.97 -5.00
N ASP A 61 -7.77 5.10 -5.45
CA ASP A 61 -7.46 5.35 -6.87
C ASP A 61 -5.97 5.13 -7.14
N SER A 62 -5.64 4.68 -8.35
CA SER A 62 -4.25 4.63 -8.78
C SER A 62 -3.68 6.03 -8.97
N CYS A 63 -2.37 6.14 -8.80
CA CYS A 63 -1.64 7.41 -8.75
C CYS A 63 -0.44 7.40 -9.70
N GLU A 64 -0.03 8.56 -10.21
CA GLU A 64 1.08 8.64 -11.18
C GLU A 64 2.43 8.29 -10.53
N ASN A 65 2.55 8.51 -9.22
CA ASN A 65 3.77 8.26 -8.46
C ASN A 65 3.49 7.84 -7.01
N LEU A 66 4.53 7.32 -6.34
CA LEU A 66 4.46 6.83 -4.95
C LEU A 66 4.22 7.95 -3.93
N ALA A 67 4.62 9.19 -4.22
CA ALA A 67 4.40 10.32 -3.30
C ALA A 67 2.92 10.67 -3.21
N GLU A 68 2.21 10.67 -4.36
CA GLU A 68 0.76 10.80 -4.41
C GLU A 68 0.06 9.66 -3.67
N LEU A 69 0.50 8.41 -3.90
CA LEU A 69 -0.06 7.25 -3.22
C LEU A 69 0.12 7.35 -1.69
N TYR A 70 1.31 7.75 -1.23
CA TYR A 70 1.60 7.98 0.18
C TYR A 70 0.72 9.09 0.77
N CYS A 71 0.55 10.22 0.07
CA CYS A 71 -0.31 11.30 0.54
C CYS A 71 -1.77 10.86 0.72
N LYS A 72 -2.27 9.99 -0.16
CA LYS A 72 -3.64 9.46 -0.07
C LYS A 72 -3.80 8.39 1.01
N MET A 73 -2.88 7.43 1.06
CA MET A 73 -3.04 6.19 1.82
C MET A 73 -2.27 6.20 3.16
N GLY A 74 -1.14 6.90 3.22
CA GLY A 74 -0.24 6.92 4.38
C GLY A 74 -0.84 7.32 5.73
N PRO A 75 -1.95 8.11 5.81
CA PRO A 75 -2.61 8.35 7.09
C PRO A 75 -3.18 7.10 7.78
N ASN A 76 -3.54 6.07 7.02
CA ASN A 76 -4.20 4.87 7.52
C ASN A 76 -3.44 3.57 7.23
N TRP A 77 -2.37 3.63 6.44
CA TRP A 77 -1.62 2.46 6.00
C TRP A 77 -0.16 2.57 6.42
N HIS A 78 0.39 1.46 6.91
CA HIS A 78 1.75 1.38 7.39
C HIS A 78 2.49 0.23 6.73
N LYS A 79 3.75 0.47 6.38
CA LYS A 79 4.63 -0.53 5.79
C LYS A 79 4.99 -1.60 6.82
N VAL A 80 4.93 -2.86 6.40
CA VAL A 80 5.45 -3.99 7.19
C VAL A 80 6.75 -4.52 6.59
N ASN A 81 7.48 -5.33 7.37
CA ASN A 81 8.72 -5.96 6.90
C ASN A 81 8.44 -7.18 5.99
N ALA A 82 7.68 -6.95 4.93
CA ALA A 82 7.39 -7.93 3.88
C ALA A 82 7.40 -7.21 2.52
N LYS A 83 7.92 -7.89 1.51
CA LYS A 83 7.94 -7.38 0.13
C LYS A 83 7.83 -8.50 -0.87
N LEU A 84 7.21 -8.22 -1.99
CA LEU A 84 7.31 -9.03 -3.19
C LEU A 84 8.53 -8.60 -4.00
N VAL A 85 9.42 -9.55 -4.30
CA VAL A 85 10.54 -9.36 -5.22
C VAL A 85 10.25 -10.18 -6.47
N ILE A 86 10.30 -9.55 -7.64
CA ILE A 86 10.17 -10.22 -8.93
C ILE A 86 11.56 -10.18 -9.57
N GLU A 87 12.11 -11.36 -9.88
CA GLU A 87 13.41 -11.58 -10.54
C GLU A 87 13.25 -11.81 -12.04
#